data_AF-A0A5C6UHH1-F1
#
_entry.id   AF-A0A5C6UHH1-F1
#
_cell.length_a   1.000
_cell.length_b   1.000
_cell.length_c   1.000
_cell.angle_alpha   90.00
_cell.angle_beta   90.00
_cell.angle_gamma   90.00
#
_symmetry.space_group_name_H-M   'P 1'
#
loop_
_entity.id
_entity.type
_entity.pdbx_description
1 polymer ?
#
loop_
_entity_poly.entity_id
_entity_poly.type
_entity_poly.pdbx_seq_one_letter_code
_entity_poly.pdbx_strand_id
1 'polypeptide(L)'
;MSDYPYSPELPWGSWMRTSASSLGNVTIVDEHGRHFPSVREAFWTGRLRMSRVNPRVMNEQLELMLASFASRHRGIVAIDEAAHSLFAGDHLYQRFWAYWMDAEGLLDGGFRGDPLDGKLASEGIAVLRMLAATRPIKLNAVPVGRAAVEFFGEPDSPDECDRARFEAAEASARMLRFAVVRERAFGRDAISILHRDPSDIIPIARTIWHMAWPDATLRDLAYRWMANRVDRWTSWGEMVIHDGAEALTQHLLVCLFVDRTDQQTSPPAQGTEDLLALPDSATRAK
;
A
#
# COMPACT_ATOMS: atom_id res chain seq x y z
N MET A 1 -18.17 -19.64 9.05
CA MET A 1 -19.30 -19.29 8.17
C MET A 1 -20.04 -18.15 8.81
N SER A 2 -19.91 -16.93 8.27
CA SER A 2 -20.63 -15.76 8.79
C SER A 2 -22.08 -15.83 8.32
N ASP A 3 -23.01 -16.12 9.24
CA ASP A 3 -24.45 -16.02 8.99
C ASP A 3 -24.84 -14.54 8.97
N TYR A 4 -24.51 -13.85 7.88
CA TYR A 4 -24.93 -12.47 7.66
C TYR A 4 -26.47 -12.44 7.54
N PRO A 5 -27.19 -11.78 8.46
CA PRO A 5 -28.65 -11.91 8.55
C PRO A 5 -29.41 -11.04 7.54
N TYR A 6 -28.68 -10.23 6.75
CA TYR A 6 -29.24 -9.27 5.80
C TYR A 6 -28.97 -9.70 4.35
N SER A 7 -29.78 -9.18 3.42
CA SER A 7 -29.61 -9.51 2.00
C SER A 7 -28.32 -8.90 1.45
N PRO A 8 -27.48 -9.68 0.72
CA PRO A 8 -26.29 -9.15 0.04
C PRO A 8 -26.64 -8.19 -1.12
N GLU A 9 -27.90 -8.14 -1.55
CA GLU A 9 -28.36 -7.21 -2.60
C GLU A 9 -28.57 -5.79 -2.08
N LEU A 10 -28.67 -5.62 -0.76
CA LEU A 10 -28.80 -4.31 -0.13
C LEU A 10 -27.44 -3.80 0.37
N PRO A 11 -27.19 -2.48 0.34
CA PRO A 11 -26.02 -1.91 0.99
C PRO A 11 -25.99 -2.26 2.48
N TRP A 12 -24.82 -2.62 2.99
CA TRP A 12 -24.58 -2.77 4.42
C TRP A 12 -25.07 -1.51 5.17
N GLY A 13 -25.77 -1.70 6.30
CA GLY A 13 -26.37 -0.60 7.06
C GLY A 13 -27.76 -0.17 6.59
N SER A 14 -28.38 -0.87 5.61
CA SER A 14 -29.74 -0.56 5.14
C SER A 14 -30.83 -0.65 6.22
N TRP A 15 -30.55 -1.36 7.32
CA TRP A 15 -31.44 -1.48 8.49
C TRP A 15 -31.27 -0.34 9.50
N MET A 16 -30.24 0.49 9.35
CA MET A 16 -29.97 1.59 10.27
C MET A 16 -30.95 2.74 10.08
N ARG A 17 -31.19 3.47 11.17
CA ARG A 17 -32.16 4.59 11.19
C ARG A 17 -31.45 5.92 11.29
N THR A 18 -31.99 6.95 10.67
CA THR A 18 -31.51 8.32 10.89
C THR A 18 -32.17 8.91 12.13
N SER A 19 -31.38 9.56 12.98
CA SER A 19 -31.85 10.36 14.11
C SER A 19 -31.35 11.79 13.95
N ALA A 20 -32.27 12.74 13.93
CA ALA A 20 -31.96 14.17 13.87
C ALA A 20 -31.86 14.73 15.30
N SER A 21 -30.74 15.40 15.59
CA SER A 21 -30.60 16.22 16.79
C SER A 21 -31.42 17.51 16.65
N SER A 22 -31.84 18.09 17.78
CA SER A 22 -32.43 19.43 17.85
C SER A 22 -31.54 20.53 17.24
N LEU A 23 -30.24 20.27 17.10
CA LEU A 23 -29.25 21.15 16.48
C LEU A 23 -29.09 20.94 14.96
N GLY A 24 -29.91 20.08 14.33
CA GLY A 24 -29.90 19.83 12.88
C GLY A 24 -28.88 18.79 12.40
N ASN A 25 -28.07 18.22 13.29
CA ASN A 25 -27.15 17.15 12.94
C ASN A 25 -27.90 15.82 12.77
N VAL A 26 -27.73 15.18 11.60
CA VAL A 26 -28.26 13.84 11.34
C VAL A 26 -27.21 12.81 11.74
N THR A 27 -27.59 11.90 12.62
CA THR A 27 -26.79 10.72 13.00
C THR A 27 -27.46 9.45 12.52
N ILE A 28 -26.68 8.39 12.40
CA ILE A 28 -27.15 7.06 12.06
C ILE A 28 -27.14 6.20 13.32
N VAL A 29 -28.24 5.51 13.55
CA VAL A 29 -28.47 4.68 14.73
C VAL A 29 -28.57 3.24 14.30
N ASP A 30 -27.73 2.39 14.88
CA ASP A 30 -27.77 0.95 14.66
C ASP A 30 -28.85 0.26 15.51
N GLU A 31 -28.99 -1.06 15.33
CA GLU A 31 -29.95 -1.89 16.07
C GLU A 31 -29.69 -1.97 17.58
N HIS A 32 -28.48 -1.62 18.03
CA HIS A 32 -28.08 -1.56 19.43
C HIS A 32 -28.24 -0.16 20.03
N GLY A 33 -28.78 0.80 19.28
CA GLY A 33 -28.92 2.19 19.72
C GLY A 33 -27.61 2.98 19.74
N ARG A 34 -26.54 2.48 19.11
CA ARG A 34 -25.28 3.23 18.98
C ARG A 34 -25.43 4.28 17.89
N HIS A 35 -24.93 5.47 18.16
CA HIS A 35 -24.99 6.62 17.25
C HIS A 35 -23.65 6.82 16.52
N PHE A 36 -23.75 6.98 15.21
CA PHE A 36 -22.62 7.20 14.31
C PHE A 36 -22.85 8.42 13.42
N PRO A 37 -21.81 9.18 13.08
CA PRO A 37 -21.90 10.28 12.11
C PRO A 37 -22.23 9.82 10.68
N SER A 38 -21.88 8.59 10.29
CA SER A 38 -22.14 8.05 8.95
C SER A 38 -22.16 6.52 8.94
N VAL A 39 -22.68 5.92 7.85
CA VAL A 39 -22.71 4.46 7.69
C VAL A 39 -21.28 3.91 7.59
N ARG A 40 -20.37 4.67 6.96
CA ARG A 40 -18.95 4.33 6.85
C ARG A 40 -18.29 4.26 8.22
N GLU A 41 -18.57 5.21 9.10
CA GLU A 41 -18.03 5.21 10.47
C GLU A 41 -18.68 4.13 11.34
N ALA A 42 -19.99 3.86 11.15
CA ALA A 42 -20.68 2.75 11.79
C ALA A 42 -20.04 1.40 11.40
N PHE A 43 -19.67 1.24 10.13
CA PHE A 43 -18.96 0.08 9.65
C PHE A 43 -17.54 0.00 10.26
N TRP A 44 -16.75 1.08 10.15
CA TRP A 44 -15.37 1.12 10.63
C TRP A 44 -15.25 0.90 12.14
N THR A 45 -15.94 1.69 12.95
CA THR A 45 -15.80 1.65 14.40
C THR A 45 -16.75 0.64 15.05
N GLY A 46 -17.94 0.47 14.49
CA GLY A 46 -18.97 -0.40 15.06
C GLY A 46 -18.80 -1.86 14.68
N ARG A 47 -18.62 -2.15 13.37
CA ARG A 47 -18.54 -3.52 12.83
C ARG A 47 -17.12 -4.08 12.77
N LEU A 48 -16.15 -3.31 12.29
CA LEU A 48 -14.74 -3.71 12.22
C LEU A 48 -13.97 -3.45 13.51
N ARG A 49 -14.61 -2.80 14.50
CA ARG A 49 -14.03 -2.48 15.81
C ARG A 49 -12.73 -1.68 15.72
N MET A 50 -12.56 -0.91 14.65
CA MET A 50 -11.39 -0.07 14.47
C MET A 50 -11.47 1.16 15.37
N SER A 51 -10.29 1.71 15.70
CA SER A 51 -10.22 2.96 16.46
C SER A 51 -10.90 4.10 15.72
N ARG A 52 -11.46 5.05 16.49
CA ARG A 52 -11.88 6.36 15.97
C ARG A 52 -10.62 7.15 15.59
N VAL A 53 -10.13 6.87 14.39
CA VAL A 53 -8.98 7.53 13.78
C VAL A 53 -9.42 8.79 13.04
N ASN A 54 -8.45 9.56 12.55
CA ASN A 54 -8.66 10.64 11.61
C ASN A 54 -9.57 10.16 10.45
N PRO A 55 -10.68 10.85 10.12
CA PRO A 55 -11.59 10.49 9.02
C PRO A 55 -10.88 10.28 7.68
N ARG A 56 -9.73 10.92 7.47
CA ARG A 56 -8.88 10.70 6.30
C ARG A 56 -8.36 9.27 6.23
N VAL A 57 -7.72 8.78 7.30
CA VAL A 57 -7.16 7.42 7.37
C VAL A 57 -8.29 6.40 7.24
N MET A 58 -9.41 6.62 7.92
CA MET A 58 -10.59 5.76 7.76
C MET A 58 -11.02 5.69 6.28
N ASN A 59 -11.17 6.84 5.61
CA ASN A 59 -11.62 6.84 4.22
C ASN A 59 -10.60 6.26 3.25
N GLU A 60 -9.31 6.45 3.48
CA GLU A 60 -8.23 5.80 2.73
C GLU A 60 -8.35 4.27 2.79
N GLN A 61 -8.45 3.71 3.99
CA GLN A 61 -8.54 2.27 4.20
C GLN A 61 -9.86 1.69 3.66
N LEU A 62 -10.96 2.46 3.75
CA LEU A 62 -12.24 2.06 3.17
C LEU A 62 -12.26 2.13 1.63
N GLU A 63 -11.54 3.07 1.00
CA GLU A 63 -11.37 3.06 -0.46
C GLU A 63 -10.47 1.91 -0.92
N LEU A 64 -9.42 1.56 -0.14
CA LEU A 64 -8.60 0.38 -0.42
C LEU A 64 -9.44 -0.90 -0.34
N MET A 65 -10.31 -1.01 0.66
CA MET A 65 -11.27 -2.12 0.77
C MET A 65 -12.23 -2.14 -0.42
N LEU A 66 -12.81 -1.00 -0.80
CA LEU A 66 -13.70 -0.88 -1.96
C LEU A 66 -13.02 -1.37 -3.25
N ALA A 67 -11.80 -0.91 -3.52
CA ALA A 67 -11.04 -1.33 -4.70
C ALA A 67 -10.70 -2.82 -4.67
N SER A 68 -10.28 -3.33 -3.51
CA SER A 68 -9.98 -4.75 -3.28
C SER A 68 -11.22 -5.63 -3.51
N PHE A 69 -12.39 -5.21 -3.05
CA PHE A 69 -13.66 -5.93 -3.24
C PHE A 69 -14.14 -5.88 -4.68
N ALA A 70 -14.08 -4.71 -5.32
CA ALA A 70 -14.43 -4.56 -6.72
C ALA A 70 -13.54 -5.43 -7.63
N SER A 71 -12.28 -5.66 -7.25
CA SER A 71 -11.37 -6.56 -7.99
C SER A 71 -11.73 -8.03 -7.92
N ARG A 72 -12.39 -8.45 -6.83
CA ARG A 72 -12.86 -9.82 -6.59
C ARG A 72 -14.28 -10.06 -7.09
N HIS A 73 -15.10 -9.02 -7.18
CA HIS A 73 -16.49 -9.09 -7.62
C HIS A 73 -16.76 -8.12 -8.78
N ARG A 74 -16.27 -8.50 -9.96
CA ARG A 74 -16.48 -7.74 -11.20
C ARG A 74 -17.97 -7.77 -11.57
N GLY A 75 -18.61 -6.60 -11.62
CA GLY A 75 -20.02 -6.46 -12.01
C GLY A 75 -20.83 -5.46 -11.19
N ILE A 76 -20.36 -5.08 -10.00
CA ILE A 76 -20.99 -4.02 -9.17
C ILE A 76 -20.30 -2.67 -9.40
N VAL A 77 -18.96 -2.68 -9.51
CA VAL A 77 -18.13 -1.50 -9.75
C VAL A 77 -17.10 -1.84 -10.83
N ALA A 78 -16.90 -0.95 -11.80
CA ALA A 78 -15.84 -1.08 -12.79
C ALA A 78 -14.49 -0.68 -12.17
N ILE A 79 -13.44 -1.43 -12.48
CA ILE A 79 -12.07 -1.11 -12.08
C ILE A 79 -11.15 -1.22 -13.30
N ASP A 80 -10.15 -0.35 -13.36
CA ASP A 80 -9.13 -0.36 -14.42
C ASP A 80 -7.91 -1.22 -14.05
N GLU A 81 -7.83 -1.72 -12.81
CA GLU A 81 -6.59 -2.28 -12.25
C GLU A 81 -6.77 -3.68 -11.62
N ALA A 82 -5.71 -4.50 -11.67
CA ALA A 82 -5.66 -5.77 -10.95
C ALA A 82 -5.33 -5.56 -9.45
N ALA A 83 -5.79 -6.48 -8.58
CA ALA A 83 -5.63 -6.38 -7.13
C ALA A 83 -4.18 -6.13 -6.67
N HIS A 84 -3.20 -6.70 -7.37
CA HIS A 84 -1.77 -6.51 -7.08
C HIS A 84 -1.29 -5.06 -7.28
N SER A 85 -1.89 -4.34 -8.23
CA SER A 85 -1.59 -2.92 -8.49
C SER A 85 -2.07 -2.01 -7.35
N LEU A 86 -3.14 -2.41 -6.65
CA LEU A 86 -3.76 -1.62 -5.57
C LEU A 86 -2.84 -1.46 -4.35
N PHE A 87 -2.03 -2.49 -4.06
CA PHE A 87 -1.10 -2.49 -2.92
C PHE A 87 0.31 -2.02 -3.29
N ALA A 88 0.46 -1.36 -4.45
CA ALA A 88 1.76 -0.90 -4.97
C ALA A 88 2.85 -1.99 -5.03
N GLY A 89 2.45 -3.26 -5.15
CA GLY A 89 3.36 -4.40 -5.14
C GLY A 89 3.71 -4.97 -3.75
N ASP A 90 3.21 -4.41 -2.65
CA ASP A 90 3.47 -4.93 -1.30
C ASP A 90 2.67 -6.22 -1.03
N HIS A 91 3.33 -7.35 -1.26
CA HIS A 91 2.75 -8.67 -1.10
C HIS A 91 2.43 -9.04 0.36
N LEU A 92 3.22 -8.55 1.33
CA LEU A 92 2.99 -8.85 2.75
C LEU A 92 1.77 -8.10 3.25
N TYR A 93 1.65 -6.83 2.88
CA TYR A 93 0.50 -6.02 3.22
C TYR A 93 -0.76 -6.53 2.52
N GLN A 94 -0.69 -6.89 1.23
CA GLN A 94 -1.78 -7.54 0.50
C GLN A 94 -2.23 -8.84 1.18
N ARG A 95 -1.29 -9.69 1.61
CA ARG A 95 -1.59 -10.96 2.28
C ARG A 95 -2.22 -10.72 3.65
N PHE A 96 -1.63 -9.86 4.47
CA PHE A 96 -2.21 -9.48 5.75
C PHE A 96 -3.65 -8.98 5.57
N TRP A 97 -3.89 -8.10 4.60
CA TRP A 97 -5.23 -7.59 4.28
C TRP A 97 -6.21 -8.69 3.90
N ALA A 98 -5.81 -9.62 3.03
CA ALA A 98 -6.68 -10.73 2.62
C ALA A 98 -7.07 -11.61 3.81
N TYR A 99 -6.10 -11.99 4.64
CA TYR A 99 -6.34 -12.80 5.83
C TYR A 99 -7.15 -12.06 6.90
N TRP A 100 -6.93 -10.75 7.07
CA TRP A 100 -7.73 -9.94 7.98
C TRP A 100 -9.19 -9.86 7.50
N MET A 101 -9.44 -9.64 6.20
CA MET A 101 -10.80 -9.61 5.66
C MET A 101 -11.52 -10.97 5.75
N ASP A 102 -10.79 -12.07 5.59
CA ASP A 102 -11.31 -13.43 5.82
C ASP A 102 -11.63 -13.69 7.30
N ALA A 103 -10.75 -13.27 8.22
CA ALA A 103 -10.99 -13.34 9.66
C ALA A 103 -12.20 -12.49 10.10
N GLU A 104 -12.43 -11.35 9.45
CA GLU A 104 -13.64 -10.54 9.64
C GLU A 104 -14.89 -11.15 8.97
N GLY A 105 -14.77 -12.27 8.25
CA GLY A 105 -15.88 -12.94 7.57
C GLY A 105 -16.41 -12.20 6.34
N LEU A 106 -15.61 -11.28 5.79
CA LEU A 106 -15.95 -10.52 4.57
C LEU A 106 -15.54 -11.25 3.30
N LEU A 107 -14.58 -12.15 3.40
CA LEU A 107 -14.24 -13.12 2.37
C LEU A 107 -14.80 -14.50 2.72
N ASP A 108 -14.99 -15.30 1.68
CA ASP A 108 -15.18 -16.74 1.77
C ASP A 108 -14.02 -17.41 1.05
N GLY A 109 -12.98 -17.76 1.83
CA GLY A 109 -11.87 -18.58 1.36
C GLY A 109 -12.21 -20.06 1.20
N GLY A 110 -13.39 -20.52 1.66
CA GLY A 110 -13.70 -21.94 1.78
C GLY A 110 -12.83 -22.65 2.85
N PHE A 111 -13.19 -23.87 3.20
CA PHE A 111 -12.60 -24.60 4.34
C PHE A 111 -11.07 -24.86 4.25
N ARG A 112 -10.46 -24.68 3.07
CA ARG A 112 -9.02 -24.87 2.82
C ARG A 112 -8.43 -23.93 1.74
N GLY A 113 -9.18 -22.93 1.29
CA GLY A 113 -8.68 -22.03 0.26
C GLY A 113 -7.81 -20.93 0.85
N ASP A 114 -6.93 -20.38 0.02
CA ASP A 114 -6.14 -19.21 0.36
C ASP A 114 -7.06 -17.97 0.30
N PRO A 115 -7.16 -17.16 1.39
CA PRO A 115 -7.88 -15.89 1.38
C PRO A 115 -7.48 -14.93 0.26
N LEU A 116 -6.27 -15.06 -0.30
CA LEU A 116 -5.84 -14.28 -1.47
C LEU A 116 -6.77 -14.49 -2.67
N ASP A 117 -7.22 -15.74 -2.88
CA ASP A 117 -8.13 -16.17 -3.95
C ASP A 117 -9.59 -16.24 -3.50
N GLY A 118 -9.86 -15.92 -2.23
CA GLY A 118 -11.19 -15.93 -1.63
C GLY A 118 -12.16 -14.99 -2.34
N LYS A 119 -13.40 -15.44 -2.51
CA LYS A 119 -14.50 -14.62 -3.03
C LYS A 119 -15.07 -13.74 -1.93
N LEU A 120 -15.87 -12.72 -2.28
CA LEU A 120 -16.61 -11.99 -1.27
C LEU A 120 -17.69 -12.88 -0.66
N ALA A 121 -17.77 -12.88 0.67
CA ALA A 121 -18.91 -13.42 1.39
C ALA A 121 -20.14 -12.51 1.21
N SER A 122 -21.33 -12.97 1.63
CA SER A 122 -22.57 -12.18 1.54
C SER A 122 -22.45 -10.80 2.20
N GLU A 123 -21.84 -10.73 3.37
CA GLU A 123 -21.57 -9.44 4.03
C GLU A 123 -20.59 -8.58 3.22
N GLY A 124 -19.53 -9.18 2.66
CA GLY A 124 -18.58 -8.50 1.79
C GLY A 124 -19.22 -7.87 0.56
N ILE A 125 -20.21 -8.54 -0.05
CA ILE A 125 -21.00 -7.99 -1.18
C ILE A 125 -21.84 -6.79 -0.71
N ALA A 126 -22.53 -6.89 0.43
CA ALA A 126 -23.30 -5.79 0.99
C ALA A 126 -22.40 -4.58 1.33
N VAL A 127 -21.19 -4.83 1.86
CA VAL A 127 -20.18 -3.81 2.15
C VAL A 127 -19.68 -3.16 0.87
N LEU A 128 -19.38 -3.92 -0.19
CA LEU A 128 -19.01 -3.38 -1.50
C LEU A 128 -20.07 -2.39 -2.01
N ARG A 129 -21.35 -2.76 -1.94
CA ARG A 129 -22.46 -1.88 -2.33
C ARG A 129 -22.53 -0.61 -1.47
N MET A 130 -22.38 -0.75 -0.15
CA MET A 130 -22.37 0.39 0.78
C MET A 130 -21.20 1.34 0.49
N LEU A 131 -20.00 0.81 0.32
CA LEU A 131 -18.81 1.63 0.06
C LEU A 131 -18.93 2.37 -1.28
N ALA A 132 -19.45 1.70 -2.32
CA ALA A 132 -19.71 2.33 -3.61
C ALA A 132 -20.77 3.45 -3.53
N ALA A 133 -21.84 3.25 -2.76
CA ALA A 133 -22.93 4.22 -2.62
C ALA A 133 -22.57 5.41 -1.70
N THR A 134 -21.61 5.22 -0.79
CA THR A 134 -21.26 6.22 0.23
C THR A 134 -19.90 6.88 -0.02
N ARG A 135 -19.33 6.74 -1.23
CA ARG A 135 -18.05 7.35 -1.55
C ARG A 135 -18.05 8.85 -1.22
N PRO A 136 -16.99 9.37 -0.60
CA PRO A 136 -16.89 10.80 -0.32
C PRO A 136 -17.06 11.64 -1.59
N ILE A 137 -17.81 12.75 -1.50
CA ILE A 137 -18.15 13.62 -2.65
C ILE A 137 -16.90 14.05 -3.43
N LYS A 138 -15.77 14.24 -2.73
CA LYS A 138 -14.47 14.60 -3.32
C LYS A 138 -13.96 13.58 -4.35
N LEU A 139 -14.42 12.33 -4.29
CA LEU A 139 -14.04 11.24 -5.17
C LEU A 139 -15.04 10.96 -6.29
N ASN A 140 -16.09 11.77 -6.46
CA ASN A 140 -17.11 11.54 -7.49
C ASN A 140 -16.54 11.45 -8.91
N ALA A 141 -15.45 12.17 -9.19
CA ALA A 141 -14.77 12.16 -10.49
C ALA A 141 -13.59 11.17 -10.56
N VAL A 142 -13.21 10.53 -9.44
CA VAL A 142 -12.06 9.63 -9.37
C VAL A 142 -12.54 8.18 -9.48
N PRO A 143 -12.09 7.39 -10.46
CA PRO A 143 -12.44 5.98 -10.56
C PRO A 143 -12.10 5.19 -9.30
N VAL A 144 -12.82 4.11 -9.05
CA VAL A 144 -12.48 3.18 -7.97
C VAL A 144 -11.20 2.44 -8.36
N GLY A 145 -10.20 2.47 -7.47
CA GLY A 145 -8.89 1.92 -7.74
C GLY A 145 -7.80 2.68 -6.99
N ARG A 146 -6.54 2.47 -7.39
CA ARG A 146 -5.39 3.07 -6.72
C ARG A 146 -5.45 4.59 -6.65
N ALA A 147 -5.89 5.28 -7.70
CA ALA A 147 -6.03 6.74 -7.71
C ALA A 147 -6.94 7.27 -6.59
N ALA A 148 -8.00 6.54 -6.22
CA ALA A 148 -8.88 6.93 -5.10
C ALA A 148 -8.26 6.67 -3.72
N VAL A 149 -7.43 5.62 -3.59
CA VAL A 149 -6.66 5.37 -2.37
C VAL A 149 -5.59 6.45 -2.20
N GLU A 150 -4.86 6.73 -3.27
CA GLU A 150 -3.84 7.78 -3.34
C GLU A 150 -4.44 9.18 -3.13
N PHE A 151 -5.68 9.45 -3.54
CA PHE A 151 -6.35 10.72 -3.22
C PHE A 151 -6.40 11.01 -1.71
N PHE A 152 -6.50 9.97 -0.87
CA PHE A 152 -6.38 10.10 0.59
C PHE A 152 -4.94 9.90 1.09
N GLY A 153 -4.10 9.19 0.32
CA GLY A 153 -2.66 9.08 0.53
C GLY A 153 -1.86 10.34 0.17
N GLU A 154 -2.43 11.27 -0.60
CA GLU A 154 -1.83 12.54 -1.03
C GLU A 154 -1.70 13.48 0.17
N PRO A 155 -0.49 13.68 0.71
CA PRO A 155 -0.27 14.37 1.96
C PRO A 155 -0.41 15.88 1.78
N ASP A 156 -1.61 16.39 2.06
CA ASP A 156 -1.75 17.76 2.57
C ASP A 156 -2.20 17.73 4.03
N SER A 157 -1.24 17.43 4.90
CA SER A 157 -0.89 18.35 5.98
C SER A 157 0.62 18.23 6.13
N PRO A 158 1.38 19.32 6.01
CA PRO A 158 2.79 19.27 6.36
C PRO A 158 2.83 18.88 7.82
N ASP A 159 3.44 17.74 8.15
CA ASP A 159 4.37 17.86 9.24
C ASP A 159 5.58 18.54 8.59
N GLU A 160 5.72 19.84 8.88
CA GLU A 160 6.91 20.62 8.56
C GLU A 160 8.17 19.85 9.00
N CYS A 161 8.02 19.00 10.03
CA CYS A 161 8.98 18.04 10.53
C CYS A 161 9.48 17.03 9.49
N ASP A 162 8.63 16.42 8.65
CA ASP A 162 9.07 15.40 7.69
C ASP A 162 9.60 16.01 6.40
N ARG A 163 9.01 17.11 5.90
CA ARG A 163 9.58 17.80 4.73
C ARG A 163 10.91 18.46 5.06
N ALA A 164 11.03 19.12 6.21
CA ALA A 164 12.32 19.64 6.67
C ALA A 164 13.32 18.51 6.96
N ARG A 165 12.88 17.34 7.46
CA ARG A 165 13.76 16.18 7.64
C ARG A 165 14.19 15.55 6.32
N PHE A 166 13.29 15.45 5.33
CA PHE A 166 13.61 15.00 3.98
C PHE A 166 14.52 16.00 3.25
N GLU A 167 14.25 17.30 3.36
CA GLU A 167 15.06 18.37 2.78
C GLU A 167 16.40 18.51 3.51
N ALA A 168 16.46 18.28 4.83
CA ALA A 168 17.70 18.24 5.60
C ALA A 168 18.53 16.99 5.30
N ALA A 169 17.88 15.83 5.14
CA ALA A 169 18.54 14.60 4.69
C ALA A 169 19.06 14.77 3.25
N GLU A 170 18.28 15.40 2.37
CA GLU A 170 18.70 15.73 1.00
C GLU A 170 19.84 16.75 0.99
N ALA A 171 19.78 17.79 1.82
CA ALA A 171 20.84 18.79 1.97
C ALA A 171 22.15 18.19 2.52
N SER A 172 22.05 17.25 3.46
CA SER A 172 23.19 16.52 4.01
C SER A 172 23.76 15.54 2.98
N ALA A 173 22.89 14.82 2.26
CA ALA A 173 23.28 13.85 1.24
C ALA A 173 23.91 14.53 0.01
N ARG A 174 23.55 15.78 -0.29
CA ARG A 174 24.21 16.59 -1.33
C ARG A 174 25.70 16.76 -1.08
N MET A 175 26.19 16.65 0.16
CA MET A 175 27.62 16.75 0.48
C MET A 175 28.41 15.47 0.18
N LEU A 176 27.74 14.37 -0.17
CA LEU A 176 28.40 13.12 -0.53
C LEU A 176 29.10 13.24 -1.89
N ARG A 177 30.14 12.41 -2.09
CA ARG A 177 30.87 12.28 -3.37
C ARG A 177 29.92 11.96 -4.53
N PHE A 178 28.93 11.12 -4.25
CA PHE A 178 27.84 10.78 -5.14
C PHE A 178 26.52 11.03 -4.42
N ALA A 179 25.69 11.90 -4.98
CA ALA A 179 24.43 12.29 -4.38
C ALA A 179 23.28 12.12 -5.37
N VAL A 180 22.30 11.30 -5.05
CA VAL A 180 21.02 11.26 -5.76
C VAL A 180 20.21 12.45 -5.28
N VAL A 181 19.69 13.25 -6.20
CA VAL A 181 18.91 14.46 -5.89
C VAL A 181 17.65 14.48 -6.74
N ARG A 182 16.62 15.14 -6.21
CA ARG A 182 15.47 15.55 -7.01
C ARG A 182 15.75 16.93 -7.58
N GLU A 183 15.38 17.10 -8.83
CA GLU A 183 15.44 18.41 -9.47
C GLU A 183 14.27 18.61 -10.42
N ARG A 184 14.17 19.84 -10.92
CA ARG A 184 13.25 20.19 -12.00
C ARG A 184 14.09 20.69 -13.17
N ALA A 185 14.49 19.78 -14.04
CA ALA A 185 15.30 20.10 -15.21
C ALA A 185 14.39 20.36 -16.42
N PHE A 186 14.62 21.47 -17.13
CA PHE A 186 13.86 21.82 -18.34
C PHE A 186 12.33 21.79 -18.16
N GLY A 187 11.84 22.17 -16.98
CA GLY A 187 10.41 22.18 -16.66
C GLY A 187 9.79 20.82 -16.34
N ARG A 188 10.57 19.74 -16.28
CA ARG A 188 10.13 18.39 -15.92
C ARG A 188 10.68 17.95 -14.57
N ASP A 189 9.90 17.17 -13.84
CA ASP A 189 10.34 16.55 -12.59
C ASP A 189 11.36 15.46 -12.90
N ALA A 190 12.53 15.51 -12.25
CA ALA A 190 13.63 14.62 -12.58
C ALA A 190 14.42 14.16 -11.34
N ILE A 191 15.10 13.03 -11.48
CA ILE A 191 16.12 12.57 -10.53
C ILE A 191 17.47 12.63 -11.23
N SER A 192 18.48 13.11 -10.50
CA SER A 192 19.85 13.18 -10.98
C SER A 192 20.82 12.59 -9.99
N ILE A 193 21.92 12.03 -10.49
CA ILE A 193 23.10 11.73 -9.67
C ILE A 193 24.13 12.80 -9.92
N LEU A 194 24.50 13.48 -8.83
CA LEU A 194 25.58 14.45 -8.80
C LEU A 194 26.86 13.75 -8.39
N HIS A 195 27.92 14.00 -9.13
CA HIS A 195 29.28 13.67 -8.77
C HIS A 195 30.01 14.92 -8.29
N ARG A 196 30.71 14.80 -7.16
CA ARG A 196 31.64 15.80 -6.65
C ARG A 196 33.00 15.15 -6.51
N ASP A 197 34.00 15.71 -7.19
CA ASP A 197 35.36 15.26 -7.01
C ASP A 197 35.97 15.97 -5.79
N PRO A 198 36.40 15.25 -4.73
CA PRO A 198 37.08 15.87 -3.60
C PRO A 198 38.42 16.53 -3.96
N SER A 199 38.98 16.18 -5.12
CA SER A 199 40.25 16.71 -5.62
C SER A 199 40.09 17.93 -6.54
N ASP A 200 38.85 18.32 -6.89
CA ASP A 200 38.60 19.51 -7.69
C ASP A 200 38.96 20.79 -6.90
N ILE A 201 39.79 21.65 -7.50
CA ILE A 201 40.19 22.95 -6.93
C ILE A 201 38.97 23.85 -6.67
N ILE A 202 37.90 23.67 -7.46
CA ILE A 202 36.60 24.31 -7.28
C ILE A 202 35.56 23.19 -7.21
N PRO A 203 34.90 22.96 -6.06
CA PRO A 203 33.93 21.87 -5.91
C PRO A 203 32.65 22.16 -6.70
N ILE A 204 32.63 21.75 -7.96
CA ILE A 204 31.45 21.82 -8.83
C ILE A 204 30.78 20.45 -8.81
N ALA A 205 29.48 20.43 -8.46
CA ALA A 205 28.68 19.24 -8.63
C ALA A 205 28.35 19.04 -10.12
N ARG A 206 28.78 17.91 -10.69
CA ARG A 206 28.50 17.53 -12.08
C ARG A 206 27.37 16.52 -12.11
N THR A 207 26.33 16.75 -12.91
CA THR A 207 25.30 15.73 -13.15
C THR A 207 25.88 14.65 -14.05
N ILE A 208 26.01 13.42 -13.53
CA ILE A 208 26.56 12.27 -14.26
C ILE A 208 25.46 11.33 -14.77
N TRP A 209 24.28 11.38 -14.16
CA TRP A 209 23.10 10.62 -14.57
C TRP A 209 21.86 11.45 -14.33
N HIS A 210 20.88 11.32 -15.22
CA HIS A 210 19.64 12.08 -15.18
C HIS A 210 18.48 11.26 -15.76
N MET A 211 17.32 11.31 -15.10
CA MET A 211 16.09 10.72 -15.60
C MET A 211 14.91 11.64 -15.30
N ALA A 212 14.21 12.04 -16.36
CA ALA A 212 12.97 12.79 -16.27
C ALA A 212 11.78 11.84 -16.04
N TRP A 213 10.80 12.32 -15.28
CA TRP A 213 9.59 11.61 -14.90
C TRP A 213 8.35 12.35 -15.46
N PRO A 214 7.23 11.64 -15.66
CA PRO A 214 6.00 12.25 -16.15
C PRO A 214 5.42 13.29 -15.18
N ASP A 215 5.57 13.07 -13.88
CA ASP A 215 5.07 13.92 -12.81
C ASP A 215 5.92 13.80 -11.53
N ALA A 216 5.71 14.74 -10.60
CA ALA A 216 6.40 14.83 -9.33
C ALA A 216 6.13 13.63 -8.41
N THR A 217 4.94 13.01 -8.49
CA THR A 217 4.54 11.90 -7.62
C THR A 217 5.35 10.64 -7.96
N LEU A 218 5.44 10.29 -9.25
CA LEU A 218 6.25 9.17 -9.72
C LEU A 218 7.74 9.40 -9.45
N ARG A 219 8.24 10.63 -9.64
CA ARG A 219 9.60 11.01 -9.26
C ARG A 219 9.85 10.78 -7.77
N ASP A 220 8.95 11.25 -6.91
CA ASP A 220 9.16 11.20 -5.46
C ASP A 220 9.12 9.76 -4.92
N LEU A 221 8.29 8.88 -5.51
CA LEU A 221 8.29 7.45 -5.21
C LEU A 221 9.61 6.78 -5.61
N ALA A 222 10.09 7.03 -6.83
CA ALA A 222 11.36 6.49 -7.32
C ALA A 222 12.55 7.01 -6.49
N TYR A 223 12.55 8.30 -6.16
CA TYR A 223 13.55 8.91 -5.30
C TYR A 223 13.55 8.28 -3.91
N ARG A 224 12.39 8.04 -3.30
CA ARG A 224 12.29 7.38 -2.00
C ARG A 224 12.89 5.97 -2.03
N TRP A 225 12.63 5.19 -3.09
CA TRP A 225 13.23 3.87 -3.26
C TRP A 225 14.77 3.94 -3.34
N MET A 226 15.31 4.94 -4.05
CA MET A 226 16.76 5.18 -4.13
C MET A 226 17.33 5.70 -2.81
N ALA A 227 16.63 6.60 -2.11
CA ALA A 227 17.04 7.19 -0.85
C ALA A 227 17.05 6.20 0.31
N ASN A 228 16.24 5.13 0.26
CA ASN A 228 16.34 4.03 1.23
C ASN A 228 17.60 3.15 1.02
N ARG A 229 18.40 3.41 -0.02
CA ARG A 229 19.60 2.65 -0.40
C ARG A 229 20.83 3.56 -0.51
N VAL A 230 20.97 4.53 0.41
CA VAL A 230 22.11 5.48 0.42
C VAL A 230 23.46 4.75 0.41
N ASP A 231 23.54 3.58 1.04
CA ASP A 231 24.72 2.70 1.05
C ASP A 231 25.18 2.30 -0.36
N ARG A 232 24.28 2.31 -1.35
CA ARG A 232 24.56 1.92 -2.75
C ARG A 232 24.90 3.09 -3.66
N TRP A 233 24.72 4.34 -3.21
CA TRP A 233 24.89 5.52 -4.07
C TRP A 233 26.32 5.66 -4.61
N THR A 234 27.33 5.29 -3.82
CA THR A 234 28.73 5.28 -4.28
C THR A 234 28.93 4.28 -5.41
N SER A 235 28.45 3.04 -5.24
CA SER A 235 28.56 2.00 -6.27
C SER A 235 27.80 2.37 -7.55
N TRP A 236 26.62 2.98 -7.41
CA TRP A 236 25.87 3.49 -8.56
C TRP A 236 26.59 4.63 -9.26
N GLY A 237 27.17 5.57 -8.52
CA GLY A 237 27.95 6.66 -9.07
C GLY A 237 29.21 6.19 -9.80
N GLU A 238 29.91 5.21 -9.24
CA GLU A 238 31.08 4.59 -9.87
C GLU A 238 30.71 3.82 -11.14
N MET A 239 29.58 3.11 -11.14
CA MET A 239 29.05 2.45 -12.34
C MET A 239 28.80 3.46 -13.47
N VAL A 240 28.23 4.63 -13.16
CA VAL A 240 28.02 5.68 -14.17
C VAL A 240 29.35 6.21 -14.71
N ILE A 241 30.36 6.37 -13.87
CA ILE A 241 31.69 6.87 -14.29
C ILE A 241 32.40 5.84 -15.17
N HIS A 242 32.34 4.55 -14.82
CA HIS A 242 33.08 3.50 -15.50
C HIS A 242 32.35 2.96 -16.74
N ASP A 243 31.05 2.72 -16.60
CA ASP A 243 30.24 1.99 -17.58
C ASP A 243 29.21 2.88 -18.29
N GLY A 244 29.08 4.15 -17.87
CA GLY A 244 28.18 5.13 -18.45
C GLY A 244 26.79 5.17 -17.83
N ALA A 245 26.03 6.23 -18.14
CA ALA A 245 24.71 6.49 -17.56
C ALA A 245 23.67 5.40 -17.90
N GLU A 246 23.77 4.78 -19.07
CA GLU A 246 22.85 3.72 -19.50
C GLU A 246 23.00 2.45 -18.66
N ALA A 247 24.23 2.11 -18.26
CA ALA A 247 24.51 0.96 -17.41
C ALA A 247 23.80 1.08 -16.05
N LEU A 248 23.82 2.27 -15.44
CA LEU A 248 23.06 2.52 -14.22
C LEU A 248 21.55 2.39 -14.46
N THR A 249 21.02 2.96 -15.54
CA THR A 249 19.58 2.84 -15.85
C THR A 249 19.16 1.37 -15.96
N GLN A 250 19.94 0.55 -16.68
CA GLN A 250 19.70 -0.89 -16.78
C GLN A 250 19.83 -1.59 -15.44
N HIS A 251 20.83 -1.26 -14.64
CA HIS A 251 21.01 -1.80 -13.30
C HIS A 251 19.84 -1.46 -12.38
N LEU A 252 19.35 -0.22 -12.39
CA LEU A 252 18.18 0.20 -11.62
C LEU A 252 16.93 -0.57 -12.05
N LEU A 253 16.73 -0.78 -13.36
CA LEU A 253 15.64 -1.62 -13.85
C LEU A 253 15.77 -3.06 -13.34
N VAL A 254 16.95 -3.66 -13.41
CA VAL A 254 17.22 -5.00 -12.86
C VAL A 254 16.94 -5.04 -11.36
N CYS A 255 17.42 -4.06 -10.58
CA CYS A 255 17.13 -3.99 -9.14
C CYS A 255 15.64 -3.89 -8.86
N LEU A 256 14.88 -3.12 -9.64
CA LEU A 256 13.43 -3.01 -9.50
C LEU A 256 12.72 -4.34 -9.83
N PHE A 257 13.22 -5.12 -10.79
CA PHE A 257 12.69 -6.45 -11.11
C PHE A 257 13.12 -7.51 -10.10
N VAL A 258 14.35 -7.46 -9.59
CA VAL A 258 14.88 -8.39 -8.58
C VAL A 258 14.22 -8.15 -7.23
N ASP A 259 14.05 -6.89 -6.79
CA ASP A 259 13.28 -6.56 -5.58
C ASP A 259 11.86 -7.18 -5.63
N ARG A 260 11.23 -7.17 -6.81
CA ARG A 260 9.93 -7.81 -7.02
C ARG A 260 9.99 -9.33 -7.01
N THR A 261 11.12 -9.90 -7.42
CA THR A 261 11.32 -11.36 -7.50
C THR A 261 11.71 -11.93 -6.13
N ASP A 262 12.61 -11.28 -5.36
CA ASP A 262 12.95 -11.70 -3.99
C ASP A 262 11.75 -11.61 -3.03
N GLN A 263 10.80 -10.71 -3.30
CA GLN A 263 9.51 -10.68 -2.61
C GLN A 263 8.54 -11.81 -3.03
N GLN A 264 8.82 -12.50 -4.15
CA GLN A 264 8.06 -13.65 -4.65
C GLN A 264 8.73 -15.01 -4.36
N THR A 265 10.07 -15.08 -4.24
CA THR A 265 10.82 -16.35 -4.11
C THR A 265 11.34 -16.73 -2.72
N SER A 266 10.97 -16.05 -1.63
CA SER A 266 11.29 -16.57 -0.29
C SER A 266 10.58 -17.92 -0.05
N PRO A 267 11.31 -19.06 0.06
CA PRO A 267 10.69 -20.34 0.38
C PRO A 267 10.29 -20.37 1.86
N PRO A 268 9.27 -21.16 2.27
CA PRO A 268 9.00 -21.37 3.68
C PRO A 268 10.24 -22.02 4.30
N ALA A 269 10.74 -21.44 5.40
CA ALA A 269 11.75 -22.07 6.23
C ALA A 269 11.24 -23.46 6.63
N GLN A 270 11.81 -24.52 6.05
CA GLN A 270 11.54 -25.88 6.46
C GLN A 270 12.09 -26.05 7.87
N GLY A 271 11.20 -26.39 8.79
CA GLY A 271 11.50 -26.67 10.17
C GLY A 271 12.51 -27.79 10.30
N THR A 272 13.51 -27.54 11.13
CA THR A 272 14.42 -28.53 11.68
C THR A 272 13.66 -29.40 12.69
N GLU A 273 12.82 -30.31 12.22
CA GLU A 273 12.22 -31.38 13.03
C GLU A 273 12.29 -32.69 12.25
N ASP A 274 13.38 -33.43 12.41
CA ASP A 274 13.34 -34.88 12.65
C ASP A 274 14.76 -35.44 12.80
N LEU A 275 15.21 -35.56 14.06
CA LEU A 275 16.26 -36.52 14.42
C LEU A 275 16.13 -36.95 15.88
N LEU A 276 14.94 -37.47 16.24
CA LEU A 276 14.75 -38.27 17.43
C LEU A 276 13.87 -39.49 17.10
N ALA A 277 14.48 -40.47 16.43
CA ALA A 277 13.96 -41.83 16.39
C ALA A 277 14.97 -42.76 17.07
N LEU A 278 14.80 -42.93 18.38
CA LEU A 278 15.29 -44.10 19.11
C LEU A 278 14.41 -45.30 18.73
N PRO A 279 14.96 -46.47 18.39
CA PRO A 279 14.25 -47.73 18.54
C PRO A 279 14.76 -48.44 19.80
N ASP A 280 13.89 -48.55 20.81
CA ASP A 280 14.14 -49.40 21.96
C ASP A 280 13.72 -50.84 21.63
N SER A 281 14.74 -51.69 21.60
CA SER A 281 14.79 -53.09 22.04
C SER A 281 13.63 -54.07 21.71
N ALA A 282 13.94 -55.19 21.03
CA ALA A 282 14.36 -56.44 21.71
C ALA A 282 14.25 -57.74 20.84
N THR A 283 15.31 -58.55 20.92
CA THR A 283 15.36 -60.03 20.91
C THR A 283 15.29 -60.84 19.60
N ARG A 284 16.41 -61.49 19.21
CA ARG A 284 16.65 -62.96 19.40
C ARG A 284 17.96 -63.48 18.74
N ALA A 285 18.66 -64.31 19.52
CA ALA A 285 19.54 -65.45 19.16
C ALA A 285 20.74 -65.17 18.24
N LYS A 286 21.99 -65.46 18.60
CA LYS A 286 22.56 -66.65 19.25
C LYS A 286 23.89 -66.27 19.91
#